data_AF-A0A353VWI3-F1
#
_entry.id   AF-A0A353VWI3-F1
#
_cell.length_a   1.000
_cell.length_b   1.000
_cell.length_c   1.000
_cell.angle_alpha   90.00
_cell.angle_beta   90.00
_cell.angle_gamma   90.00
#
_symmetry.space_group_name_H-M   'P 1'
#
loop_
_entity.id
_entity.type
_entity.pdbx_description
1 polymer ?
#
loop_
_entity_poly.entity_id
_entity_poly.type
_entity_poly.pdbx_seq_one_letter_code
_entity_poly.pdbx_strand_id
1 'polypeptide(L)'
;MLIDDLEVNETDLIAGVDEVGRGPLAGPVVAAAVILDPKKPIDGLCDSKKMSANRRLEMSDKIKSNSLAWSLGRAEVKEIDEINILQASLLAMKRAIELLNIEP
;
A
#
# COMPACT_ATOMS: atom_id res chain seq x y z
N MET A 1 -2.51 0.82 -17.69
CA MET A 1 -3.30 1.92 -17.13
C MET A 1 -2.32 2.73 -16.31
N LEU A 2 -1.65 3.68 -16.95
CA LEU A 2 -0.84 4.67 -16.27
C LEU A 2 -1.81 5.72 -15.73
N ILE A 3 -1.41 6.46 -14.69
CA ILE A 3 -2.24 7.50 -14.04
C ILE A 3 -2.74 8.54 -15.04
N ASP A 4 -2.10 8.65 -16.21
CA ASP A 4 -2.45 9.55 -17.31
C ASP A 4 -3.83 9.29 -17.96
N ASP A 5 -4.44 8.12 -17.75
CA ASP A 5 -5.75 7.75 -18.33
C ASP A 5 -6.97 8.05 -17.42
N LEU A 6 -6.73 8.55 -16.20
CA LEU A 6 -7.78 8.93 -15.25
C LEU A 6 -7.96 10.46 -15.30
N GLU A 7 -9.21 10.93 -15.46
CA GLU A 7 -9.55 12.34 -15.20
C GLU A 7 -9.47 12.60 -13.70
N VAL A 8 -8.25 12.79 -13.19
CA VAL A 8 -7.99 13.16 -11.80
C VAL A 8 -8.04 14.68 -11.69
N ASN A 9 -8.94 15.21 -10.88
CA ASN A 9 -8.99 16.63 -10.57
C ASN A 9 -7.84 16.99 -9.61
N GLU A 10 -7.41 18.26 -9.62
CA GLU A 10 -6.39 18.76 -8.68
C GLU A 10 -6.76 18.55 -7.20
N THR A 11 -8.04 18.32 -6.89
CA THR A 11 -8.55 18.11 -5.54
C THR A 11 -8.68 16.64 -5.14
N ASP A 12 -8.51 15.71 -6.07
CA ASP A 12 -8.75 14.29 -5.81
C ASP A 12 -7.61 13.70 -4.98
N LEU A 13 -7.98 12.83 -4.04
CA LEU A 13 -7.01 12.18 -3.16
C LEU A 13 -6.62 10.82 -3.75
N ILE A 14 -5.39 10.70 -4.22
CA ILE A 14 -4.93 9.45 -4.83
C ILE A 14 -4.31 8.55 -3.75
N ALA A 15 -4.89 7.36 -3.56
CA ALA A 15 -4.27 6.29 -2.78
C ALA A 15 -3.39 5.41 -3.67
N GLY A 16 -2.11 5.28 -3.31
CA GLY A 16 -1.23 4.21 -3.81
C GLY A 16 -1.42 2.94 -2.99
N VAL A 17 -1.49 1.78 -3.66
CA VAL A 17 -1.71 0.48 -3.01
C VAL A 17 -0.77 -0.57 -3.59
N ASP A 18 -0.15 -1.37 -2.72
CA ASP A 18 0.76 -2.47 -3.11
C ASP A 18 0.75 -3.59 -2.06
N GLU A 19 1.09 -4.83 -2.48
CA GLU A 19 1.09 -6.02 -1.62
C GLU A 19 2.46 -6.68 -1.46
N VAL A 20 2.62 -7.38 -0.33
CA VAL A 20 3.74 -8.28 -0.05
C VAL A 20 3.23 -9.61 0.47
N GLY A 21 4.03 -10.67 0.34
CA GLY A 21 3.68 -12.00 0.85
C GLY A 21 3.01 -12.93 -0.17
N ARG A 22 3.04 -12.60 -1.47
CA ARG A 22 2.44 -13.44 -2.51
C ARG A 22 3.21 -14.73 -2.85
N GLY A 23 4.53 -14.71 -2.65
CA GLY A 23 5.45 -15.80 -3.03
C GLY A 23 5.91 -16.75 -1.92
N PRO A 24 5.97 -16.35 -0.63
CA PRO A 24 6.31 -17.27 0.46
C PRO A 24 5.34 -18.46 0.59
N LEU A 25 5.83 -19.57 1.14
CA LEU A 25 5.03 -20.78 1.41
C LEU A 25 4.16 -20.68 2.68
N ALA A 26 4.42 -19.68 3.52
CA ALA A 26 3.73 -19.49 4.79
C ALA A 26 3.57 -18.00 5.10
N GLY A 27 2.51 -17.69 5.83
CA GLY A 27 2.16 -16.34 6.24
C GLY A 27 1.05 -15.71 5.38
N PRO A 28 0.46 -14.61 5.86
CA PRO A 28 -0.59 -13.90 5.14
C PRO A 28 -0.04 -13.10 3.97
N VAL A 29 -0.93 -12.69 3.08
CA VAL A 29 -0.68 -11.55 2.18
C VAL A 29 -1.04 -10.27 2.92
N VAL A 30 -0.17 -9.27 2.86
CA VAL A 30 -0.38 -7.95 3.49
C VAL A 30 -0.27 -6.88 2.41
N ALA A 31 -1.21 -5.95 2.40
CA ALA A 31 -1.20 -4.79 1.53
C ALA A 31 -1.19 -3.49 2.35
N ALA A 32 -0.60 -2.45 1.80
CA ALA A 32 -0.65 -1.11 2.34
C ALA A 32 -1.36 -0.18 1.37
N ALA A 33 -2.18 0.74 1.89
CA ALA A 33 -2.72 1.86 1.15
C ALA A 33 -2.18 3.16 1.75
N VAL A 34 -1.76 4.11 0.91
CA VAL A 34 -1.15 5.38 1.34
C VAL A 34 -1.64 6.52 0.46
N ILE A 35 -2.15 7.57 1.09
CA ILE A 35 -2.43 8.87 0.45
C ILE A 35 -1.30 9.83 0.85
N LEU A 36 -0.44 10.21 -0.10
CA LEU A 36 0.69 11.11 0.15
C LEU A 36 0.22 12.55 0.30
N ASP A 37 0.86 13.31 1.21
CA ASP A 37 0.63 14.75 1.33
C ASP A 37 1.51 15.50 0.32
N PRO A 38 0.95 16.18 -0.70
CA PRO A 38 1.75 16.95 -1.66
C PRO A 38 2.52 18.10 -0.99
N LYS A 39 2.12 18.54 0.21
CA LYS A 39 2.82 19.57 1.00
C LYS A 39 4.01 19.01 1.80
N LYS A 40 4.15 17.69 1.90
CA LYS A 40 5.23 17.01 2.63
C LYS A 40 5.89 15.94 1.76
N PRO A 41 6.56 16.33 0.66
CA PRO A 41 7.23 15.37 -0.21
C PRO A 41 8.26 14.54 0.56
N ILE A 42 8.38 13.26 0.19
CA ILE A 42 9.29 12.30 0.81
C ILE A 42 10.44 12.02 -0.15
N ASP A 43 11.61 12.57 0.16
CA ASP A 43 12.80 12.37 -0.65
C ASP A 43 13.25 10.89 -0.65
N GLY A 44 13.46 10.35 -1.84
CA GLY A 44 14.02 9.00 -2.03
C GLY A 44 13.01 7.85 -1.97
N LEU A 45 11.70 8.12 -2.14
CA LEU A 45 10.62 7.12 -2.14
C LEU A 45 10.73 6.08 -3.28
N CYS A 46 11.43 6.38 -4.38
CA CYS A 46 11.26 5.69 -5.67
C CYS A 46 11.99 4.35 -5.90
N ASP A 47 12.72 3.75 -4.95
CA ASP A 47 13.30 2.41 -5.20
C ASP A 47 13.56 1.60 -3.91
N SER A 48 12.50 1.03 -3.34
CA SER A 48 12.58 0.18 -2.14
C SER A 48 13.50 -1.04 -2.32
N LYS A 49 13.74 -1.48 -3.56
CA LYS A 49 14.54 -2.67 -3.89
C LYS A 49 16.06 -2.46 -3.78
N LYS A 50 16.51 -1.21 -3.67
CA LYS A 50 17.92 -0.84 -3.44
C LYS A 50 18.22 -0.41 -2.00
N MET A 51 17.24 -0.50 -1.10
CA MET A 51 17.34 0.00 0.27
C MET A 51 17.73 -1.10 1.26
N SER A 52 18.65 -0.78 2.18
CA SER A 52 18.95 -1.65 3.33
C SER A 52 17.72 -1.80 4.23
N ALA A 53 17.70 -2.82 5.09
CA ALA A 53 16.61 -3.04 6.04
C ALA A 53 16.37 -1.81 6.94
N ASN A 54 17.45 -1.22 7.49
CA ASN A 54 17.36 -0.02 8.31
C ASN A 54 16.77 1.16 7.53
N ARG A 55 17.21 1.37 6.29
CA ARG A 55 16.69 2.47 5.46
C ARG A 55 15.21 2.28 5.11
N ARG A 56 14.74 1.03 4.97
CA ARG A 56 13.31 0.73 4.78
C ARG A 56 12.48 1.03 6.03
N LEU A 57 13.01 0.77 7.22
CA LEU A 57 12.35 1.13 8.48
C LEU A 57 12.23 2.65 8.62
N GLU A 58 13.34 3.37 8.44
CA GLU A 58 13.35 4.84 8.45
C GLU A 58 12.36 5.43 7.42
N MET A 59 12.30 4.83 6.23
CA MET A 59 11.36 5.26 5.19
C MET A 59 9.91 4.95 5.57
N SER A 60 9.63 3.81 6.17
CA SER A 60 8.29 3.48 6.66
C SER A 60 7.81 4.51 7.67
N ASP A 61 8.67 4.92 8.61
CA ASP A 61 8.32 5.93 9.61
C ASP A 61 8.07 7.29 8.96
N LYS A 62 8.89 7.69 7.99
CA LYS A 62 8.68 8.92 7.20
C LYS A 62 7.37 8.90 6.42
N ILE A 63 7.03 7.78 5.79
CA ILE A 63 5.76 7.64 5.05
C ILE A 63 4.59 7.79 6.03
N LYS A 64 4.63 7.14 7.18
CA LYS A 64 3.56 7.23 8.18
C LYS A 64 3.40 8.63 8.76
N SER A 65 4.49 9.39 8.93
CA SER A 65 4.43 10.75 9.46
C SER A 65 4.05 11.82 8.44
N ASN A 66 4.36 11.58 7.16
CA ASN A 66 4.22 12.57 6.10
C ASN A 66 3.06 12.29 5.13
N SER A 67 2.36 11.17 5.27
CA SER A 67 1.13 10.89 4.51
C SER A 67 -0.09 11.60 5.13
N LEU A 68 -1.12 11.84 4.32
CA LEU A 68 -2.44 12.28 4.78
C LEU A 68 -3.17 11.14 5.49
N ALA A 69 -3.08 9.93 4.92
CA ALA A 69 -3.64 8.71 5.45
C ALA A 69 -2.82 7.50 5.04
N TRP A 70 -2.81 6.47 5.88
CA TRP A 70 -2.28 5.16 5.54
C TRP A 70 -2.96 4.09 6.37
N SER A 71 -2.93 2.86 5.86
CA SER A 71 -3.57 1.70 6.50
C SER A 71 -2.91 0.40 6.02
N LEU A 72 -3.22 -0.69 6.72
CA LEU A 72 -2.78 -2.03 6.36
C LEU A 72 -3.99 -2.96 6.25
N GLY A 73 -4.07 -3.68 5.14
CA GLY A 73 -5.01 -4.77 4.92
C GLY A 73 -4.26 -6.11 4.90
N ARG A 74 -4.93 -7.18 5.29
CA ARG A 74 -4.34 -8.53 5.29
C ARG A 74 -5.35 -9.56 4.80
N ALA A 75 -4.86 -10.63 4.19
CA ALA A 75 -5.60 -11.85 3.92
C ALA A 75 -4.83 -13.03 4.53
N GLU A 76 -5.47 -13.74 5.46
CA GLU A 76 -4.87 -14.83 6.22
C GLU A 76 -4.74 -16.10 5.37
N VAL A 77 -3.86 -17.04 5.77
CA VAL A 77 -3.59 -18.29 5.03
C VAL A 77 -4.89 -19.05 4.71
N LYS A 78 -5.82 -19.11 5.65
CA LYS A 78 -7.13 -19.75 5.45
C LYS A 78 -7.89 -19.12 4.28
N GLU A 79 -7.85 -17.80 4.16
CA GLU A 79 -8.50 -17.09 3.07
C GLU A 79 -7.77 -17.37 1.75
N ILE A 80 -6.44 -17.39 1.74
CA ILE A 80 -5.64 -17.75 0.56
C ILE A 80 -6.04 -19.13 0.02
N ASP A 81 -6.21 -20.11 0.90
CA ASP A 81 -6.61 -21.47 0.53
C ASP A 81 -8.04 -21.52 -0.03
N GLU A 82 -8.94 -20.67 0.48
CA GLU A 82 -10.35 -20.60 0.05
C GLU A 82 -10.55 -19.88 -1.28
N ILE A 83 -9.89 -18.73 -1.47
CA ILE A 83 -10.14 -17.83 -2.61
C ILE A 83 -8.99 -17.73 -3.60
N ASN A 84 -7.91 -18.48 -3.42
CA ASN A 84 -6.64 -18.41 -4.16
C ASN A 84 -5.82 -17.13 -3.94
N ILE A 85 -4.54 -17.22 -4.30
CA ILE A 85 -3.56 -16.17 -4.02
C ILE A 85 -3.84 -14.83 -4.74
N LEU A 86 -4.41 -14.86 -5.95
CA LEU A 86 -4.74 -13.64 -6.67
C LEU A 86 -5.88 -12.89 -5.97
N GLN A 87 -6.95 -13.59 -5.58
CA GLN A 87 -8.07 -12.95 -4.90
C GLN A 87 -7.72 -12.53 -3.47
N ALA A 88 -6.88 -13.29 -2.78
CA ALA A 88 -6.38 -12.91 -1.47
C ALA A 88 -5.54 -11.62 -1.51
N SER A 89 -4.71 -11.43 -2.53
CA SER A 89 -4.02 -10.15 -2.78
C SER A 89 -5.00 -9.00 -2.98
N LEU A 90 -6.02 -9.18 -3.86
CA LEU A 90 -7.04 -8.15 -4.10
C LEU A 90 -7.87 -7.85 -2.84
N LEU A 91 -8.18 -8.87 -2.04
CA LEU A 91 -8.88 -8.74 -0.76
C LEU A 91 -8.04 -7.95 0.26
N ALA A 92 -6.74 -8.23 0.37
CA ALA A 92 -5.84 -7.48 1.23
C ALA A 92 -5.75 -6.01 0.80
N MET A 93 -5.64 -5.73 -0.50
CA MET A 93 -5.63 -4.37 -1.04
C MET A 93 -6.94 -3.63 -0.76
N LYS A 94 -8.08 -4.27 -1.02
CA LYS A 94 -9.40 -3.72 -0.73
C LYS A 94 -9.53 -3.36 0.75
N ARG A 95 -9.15 -4.27 1.65
CA ARG A 95 -9.15 -4.03 3.10
C ARG A 95 -8.24 -2.88 3.50
N ALA A 96 -7.10 -2.71 2.83
CA ALA A 96 -6.23 -1.57 3.09
C ALA A 96 -6.98 -0.27 2.76
N ILE A 97 -7.56 -0.15 1.57
CA ILE A 97 -8.31 1.04 1.15
C ILE A 97 -9.48 1.32 2.12
N GLU A 98 -10.30 0.32 2.45
CA GLU A 98 -11.45 0.45 3.34
C GLU A 98 -11.08 0.88 4.78
N LEU A 99 -9.84 0.66 5.20
CA LEU A 99 -9.32 1.04 6.52
C LEU A 99 -8.65 2.42 6.55
N LEU A 100 -8.55 3.11 5.41
CA LEU A 100 -8.08 4.50 5.41
C LEU A 100 -9.06 5.37 6.20
N ASN A 101 -8.53 6.26 7.02
CA ASN A 101 -9.33 7.25 7.75
C ASN A 101 -9.77 8.44 6.88
N ILE A 102 -9.29 8.50 5.64
CA ILE A 102 -9.64 9.48 4.62
C ILE A 102 -9.98 8.69 3.36
N GLU A 103 -11.15 8.94 2.79
CA GLU A 103 -11.58 8.30 1.54
C GLU A 103 -10.81 8.92 0.37
N PRO A 104 -10.10 8.11 -0.44
CA PRO A 104 -9.45 8.56 -1.67
C PRO A 104 -10.46 8.83 -2.79
#